data_AF-A0A8S9VZU1-F1
#
_entry.id   AF-A0A8S9VZU1-F1
#
_cell.length_a   1.000
_cell.length_b   1.000
_cell.length_c   1.000
_cell.angle_alpha   90.00
_cell.angle_beta   90.00
_cell.angle_gamma   90.00
#
_symmetry.space_group_name_H-M   'P 1'
#
loop_
_entity.id
_entity.type
_entity.pdbx_description
1 polymer ?
#
loop_
_entity_poly.entity_id
_entity_poly.type
_entity_poly.pdbx_seq_one_letter_code
_entity_poly.pdbx_strand_id
1 'polypeptide(L)' 'MDAAIVAINDTISYGHRGGRLIAGVIVMLCPFSKKMGFNPHRHLLVTEGGFDKQDNFGHCSEI' A
#
# COMPACT_ATOMS: atom_id res chain seq x y z
N MET A 1 15.24 -6.01 -1.17
CA MET A 1 13.78 -5.81 -1.06
C MET A 1 13.42 -4.61 -1.95
N ASP A 2 12.32 -4.64 -2.70
CA ASP A 2 11.92 -3.53 -3.58
C ASP A 2 11.67 -2.26 -2.74
N ALA A 3 12.28 -1.13 -3.12
CA ALA A 3 12.16 0.14 -2.40
C ALA A 3 10.70 0.63 -2.29
N ALA A 4 9.85 0.31 -3.27
CA ALA A 4 8.43 0.62 -3.20
C ALA A 4 7.73 -0.19 -2.10
N ILE A 5 8.02 -1.48 -2.00
CA ILE A 5 7.45 -2.35 -0.95
C ILE A 5 7.89 -1.88 0.43
N VAL A 6 9.16 -1.48 0.58
CA VAL A 6 9.69 -0.93 1.84
C VAL A 6 8.98 0.37 2.20
N ALA A 7 8.89 1.33 1.28
CA ALA A 7 8.25 2.62 1.55
C ALA A 7 6.76 2.49 1.91
N ILE A 8 6.06 1.54 1.30
CA ILE A 8 4.65 1.27 1.63
C ILE A 8 4.55 0.66 3.02
N ASN A 9 5.35 -0.36 3.31
CA ASN A 9 5.37 -0.98 4.63
C ASN A 9 5.73 0.03 5.73
N ASP A 10 6.68 0.93 5.49
CA ASP A 10 7.07 1.98 6.44
C ASP A 10 5.92 2.98 6.66
N THR A 11 5.27 3.43 5.59
CA THR A 11 4.13 4.37 5.66
C THR A 11 2.96 3.77 6.43
N ILE A 12 2.66 2.50 6.18
CA ILE A 12 1.56 1.76 6.80
C ILE A 12 1.88 1.42 8.25
N SER A 13 3.13 1.02 8.54
CA SER A 13 3.61 0.79 9.90
C SER A 13 3.55 2.07 10.74
N TYR A 14 3.86 3.23 10.14
CA TYR A 14 3.74 4.53 10.78
C TYR A 14 2.26 4.89 11.06
N GLY A 15 1.37 4.66 10.10
CA GLY A 15 -0.07 4.92 10.24
C GLY A 15 -0.76 4.04 11.30
N HIS A 16 -0.31 2.79 11.45
CA HIS A 16 -0.95 1.80 12.33
C HIS A 16 -0.51 1.82 13.81
N ARG A 17 0.24 2.83 14.28
CA ARG A 17 0.61 3.02 15.69
C ARG A 17 0.91 1.71 16.47
N GLY A 18 1.71 0.80 15.90
CA GLY A 18 2.01 -0.47 16.58
C GLY A 18 2.44 -1.64 15.71
N GLY A 19 2.57 -1.49 14.39
CA GLY A 19 3.16 -2.51 13.51
C GLY A 19 2.46 -3.88 13.54
N ARG A 20 1.16 -3.91 13.88
CA ARG A 20 0.39 -5.15 14.07
C ARG A 20 -0.39 -5.60 12.84
N LEU A 21 -0.51 -4.76 11.83
CA LEU A 21 -1.27 -5.04 10.61
C LEU A 21 -0.38 -4.97 9.38
N ILE A 22 -0.55 -5.95 8.50
CA ILE A 22 0.07 -5.99 7.17
C ILE A 22 -1.00 -5.59 6.17
N ALA A 23 -0.78 -4.49 5.45
CA ALA A 23 -1.71 -4.05 4.43
C ALA A 23 -1.50 -4.76 3.10
N GLY A 24 -2.58 -4.92 2.35
CA GLY A 24 -2.54 -5.32 0.96
C GLY A 24 -2.20 -4.15 0.05
N VAL A 25 -1.44 -4.43 -1.01
CA VAL A 25 -1.05 -3.44 -2.01
C VAL A 25 -1.28 -4.01 -3.40
N ILE A 26 -2.00 -3.27 -4.25
CA ILE A 26 -2.08 -3.53 -5.68
C ILE A 26 -1.21 -2.49 -6.39
N VAL A 27 -0.20 -2.96 -7.13
CA VAL A 27 0.69 -2.12 -7.93
C VAL A 27 0.24 -2.18 -9.39
N MET A 28 -0.04 -1.01 -9.97
CA MET A 28 -0.41 -0.87 -11.38
C MET A 28 0.65 -0.05 -12.11
N LEU A 29 1.23 -0.62 -13.17
CA LEU A 29 2.14 0.10 -14.06
C LEU A 29 1.33 0.78 -15.17
N CYS A 30 1.37 2.10 -15.22
CA CYS A 30 0.74 2.90 -16.25
C CYS A 30 1.82 3.55 -17.14
N PRO A 31 2.10 2.99 -18.33
CA PRO A 31 3.14 3.52 -19.22
C PRO A 31 2.75 4.85 -19.91
N PHE A 32 1.45 5.17 -19.97
CA PHE A 32 0.94 6.36 -20.68
C PHE A 32 0.12 7.26 -19.75
N SER A 33 0.27 8.57 -19.96
CA SER A 33 -0.51 9.60 -19.27
C SER A 33 -1.86 9.86 -19.96
N LYS A 34 -2.73 10.67 -19.33
CA LYS A 34 -4.04 11.06 -19.86
C LYS A 34 -4.00 11.62 -21.30
N LYS A 35 -2.91 12.27 -21.70
CA LYS A 35 -2.71 12.81 -23.06
C LYS A 35 -2.08 11.81 -24.04
N MET A 36 -2.06 10.52 -23.71
CA MET A 36 -1.41 9.44 -24.48
C MET A 36 0.11 9.63 -24.71
N GLY A 37 0.73 10.60 -24.03
CA GLY A 37 2.18 10.74 -23.98
C GLY A 37 2.80 9.63 -23.13
N PHE A 38 3.87 9.02 -23.64
CA PHE A 38 4.67 8.05 -22.90
C PHE A 38 5.24 8.72 -21.65
N ASN A 39 4.74 8.29 -20.50
CA ASN A 39 5.08 8.83 -19.19
C ASN A 39 4.85 7.71 -18.17
N PRO A 40 5.84 6.81 -17.99
CA PRO A 40 5.68 5.65 -17.14
C PRO A 40 5.59 6.05 -15.67
N HIS A 41 4.49 5.67 -15.04
CA HIS A 41 4.23 5.90 -13.62
C HIS A 41 3.58 4.66 -13.00
N ARG A 42 3.60 4.61 -11.66
CA ARG A 42 3.01 3.51 -10.89
C ARG A 42 1.90 4.07 -10.02
N HIS A 43 0.74 3.43 -10.05
CA HIS A 43 -0.30 3.61 -9.04
C HIS A 43 -0.18 2.51 -8.01
N LEU A 44 -0.27 2.89 -6.74
CA LEU A 44 -0.26 1.97 -5.62
C LEU A 44 -1.59 2.15 -4.91
N LEU A 45 -2.42 1.11 -4.95
CA LEU A 45 -3.68 1.06 -4.22
C LEU A 45 -3.41 0.28 -2.93
N VAL A 46 -3.58 0.96 -1.81
CA VAL A 46 -3.34 0.43 -0.48
C VAL A 46 -4.69 0.15 0.16
N THR A 47 -4.84 -0.99 0.82
CA THR A 47 -6.07 -1.31 1.57
C THR A 47 -6.23 -0.38 2.77
N GLU A 48 -7.47 0.03 3.06
CA GLU A 48 -7.82 0.88 4.22
C GLU A 48 -7.56 0.19 5.58
N GLY A 49 -7.34 -1.12 5.55
CA GLY A 49 -7.00 -1.94 6.71
C GLY A 49 -5.96 -2.98 6.33
N GLY A 50 -5.68 -3.87 7.26
CA GLY A 50 -4.72 -4.96 7.04
C GLY A 50 -5.11 -6.21 7.80
N PHE A 51 -4.32 -7.26 7.60
CA PHE A 51 -4.47 -8.53 8.33
C PHE A 51 -3.51 -8.58 9.51
N ASP A 52 -3.99 -9.08 10.64
CA ASP A 52 -3.16 -9.38 11.79
C ASP A 52 -2.50 -10.77 11.67
N LYS A 53 -1.74 -11.18 12.69
CA LYS A 53 -1.07 -12.50 12.70
C LYS A 53 -2.04 -13.69 12.78
N GLN A 54 -3.31 -13.44 13.05
CA GLN A 54 -4.38 -14.43 13.17
C GLN A 54 -5.28 -14.42 11.93
N ASP A 55 -4.89 -13.70 10.87
CA ASP A 55 -5.62 -13.56 9.61
C ASP A 55 -6.96 -12.83 9.74
N ASN A 56 -7.11 -12.00 10.79
CA ASN A 56 -8.27 -11.13 10.94
C ASN A 56 -8.03 -9.79 10.27
N PHE A 57 -9.00 -9.32 9.48
CA PHE A 57 -8.96 -7.99 8.87
C PHE A 57 -9.39 -6.91 9.88
N GLY A 58 -8.59 -5.84 10.00
CA GLY A 58 -8.91 -4.67 10.83
C GLY A 58 -8.71 -3.36 10.05
N HIS A 59 -9.63 -2.40 10.23
CA HIS A 59 -9.55 -1.08 9.60
C HIS A 59 -8.54 -0.16 10.29
N CYS A 60 -7.81 0.67 9.52
CA CYS A 60 -6.93 1.72 10.07
C CYS A 60 -7.67 2.73 10.95
N SER A 61 -8.96 3.01 10.69
CA SER A 61 -9.72 4.05 11.39
C SER A 61 -10.13 3.66 12.82
N GLU A 62 -10.05 2.38 13.20
CA GLU A 62 -10.55 1.87 14.47
C GLU A 62 -9.45 1.55 15.49
N ILE A 63 -8.20 2.00 15.24
CA ILE A 63 -6.99 1.68 16.04
C ILE A 63 -6.29 2.95 16.56
#